data_AF-A0A7Y0L8S1-F1
#
_entry.id   AF-A0A7Y0L8S1-F1
#
_cell.length_a   1.000
_cell.length_b   1.000
_cell.length_c   1.000
_cell.angle_alpha   90.00
_cell.angle_beta   90.00
_cell.angle_gamma   90.00
#
_symmetry.space_group_name_H-M   'P 1'
#
loop_
_entity.id
_entity.type
_entity.pdbx_description
1 polymer ?
#
loop_
_entity_poly.entity_id
_entity_poly.type
_entity_poly.pdbx_seq_one_letter_code
_entity_poly.pdbx_strand_id
1 'polypeptide(L)'
;MSVGPVEPISRGQFFLVTAISVVAGGVYIWPQTVLTDAGLDAPWAVLLSISVALAITWLQTLWPAKTTGMTEFRRMQAVWGWARWPVFLATAALYVPLDAAFLALFSQLLHQLYYRYTPLWFFAVTVLLMVGWLAGHSLTYVARNVQLWFPLIIASFLFLVFMALGHFREIAALHPASVIRVVPIAKGMVATWYLWMQGEVIVTVGSHVRDTSWTQIRHWALAAVAFQGAIIVVIYALVVGTLGPALADTLEWPLVYIFSNLTVRTLFISRPSILIVVSWVVALLLYLTLHVFVLTINLQDGLSLSPRGRV
;
A
#
# COMPACT_ATOMS: atom_id res chain seq x y z
N MET A 1 11.93 3.96 24.85
CA MET A 1 10.64 3.40 25.30
C MET A 1 10.67 1.92 24.95
N SER A 2 10.54 1.00 25.91
CA SER A 2 10.54 -0.43 25.62
C SER A 2 9.20 -0.81 25.00
N VAL A 3 9.21 -1.21 23.73
CA VAL A 3 8.06 -1.89 23.12
C VAL A 3 7.95 -3.23 23.85
N GLY A 4 6.85 -3.45 24.57
CA GLY A 4 6.62 -4.65 25.39
C GLY A 4 6.56 -5.95 24.57
N PRO A 5 6.13 -7.08 25.16
CA PRO A 5 5.78 -8.27 24.38
C PRO A 5 4.97 -7.87 23.15
N VAL A 6 5.37 -8.31 21.97
CA VAL A 6 4.51 -8.17 20.78
C VAL A 6 3.31 -9.08 21.03
N GLU A 7 2.25 -8.48 21.56
CA GLU A 7 0.99 -9.18 21.75
C GLU A 7 0.50 -9.71 20.40
N PRO A 8 0.05 -10.98 20.35
CA PRO A 8 -0.27 -11.61 19.09
C PRO A 8 -1.60 -11.06 18.55
N ILE A 9 -1.62 -10.81 17.24
CA ILE A 9 -2.78 -10.30 16.51
C ILE A 9 -3.65 -11.42 15.96
N SER A 10 -4.90 -11.11 15.63
CA SER A 10 -5.81 -12.05 14.96
C SER A 10 -5.51 -12.17 13.46
N ARG A 11 -6.01 -13.23 12.83
CA ARG A 11 -5.90 -13.44 11.37
C ARG A 11 -6.58 -12.31 10.57
N GLY A 12 -7.71 -11.81 11.07
CA GLY A 12 -8.40 -10.67 10.45
C GLY A 12 -7.59 -9.38 10.56
N GLN A 13 -6.96 -9.12 11.71
CA GLN A 13 -6.03 -8.00 11.86
C GLN A 13 -4.83 -8.12 10.91
N PHE A 14 -4.27 -9.32 10.76
CA PHE A 14 -3.19 -9.59 9.81
C PHE A 14 -3.61 -9.29 8.36
N PHE A 15 -4.81 -9.72 7.95
CA PHE A 15 -5.36 -9.38 6.64
C PHE A 15 -5.43 -7.87 6.42
N LEU A 16 -5.98 -7.12 7.39
CA LEU A 16 -6.15 -5.67 7.26
C LEU A 16 -4.81 -4.93 7.26
N VAL A 17 -3.86 -5.36 8.11
CA VAL A 17 -2.48 -4.84 8.14
C VAL A 17 -1.76 -5.09 6.82
N THR A 18 -1.87 -6.30 6.28
CA THR A 18 -1.29 -6.62 4.97
C THR A 18 -1.97 -5.80 3.88
N ALA A 19 -3.31 -5.72 3.89
CA ALA A 19 -4.05 -5.00 2.88
C ALA A 19 -3.73 -3.50 2.88
N ILE A 20 -3.62 -2.83 4.03
CA ILE A 20 -3.28 -1.41 4.07
C ILE A 20 -1.81 -1.14 3.69
N SER A 21 -0.92 -2.12 3.89
CA SER A 21 0.47 -2.04 3.39
C SER A 21 0.58 -2.18 1.88
N VAL A 22 -0.46 -2.63 1.18
CA VAL A 22 -0.50 -2.64 -0.29
C VAL A 22 -1.23 -1.38 -0.76
N VAL A 23 -0.76 -0.74 -1.83
CA VAL A 23 -1.44 0.34 -2.57
C VAL A 23 -1.47 1.73 -1.90
N ALA A 24 -1.59 1.84 -0.58
CA ALA A 24 -1.87 3.12 0.10
C ALA A 24 -0.81 4.23 -0.14
N GLY A 25 0.46 3.88 -0.34
CA GLY A 25 1.53 4.85 -0.60
C GLY A 25 1.43 5.56 -1.96
N GLY A 26 0.98 4.87 -3.01
CA GLY A 26 1.09 5.34 -4.40
C GLY A 26 -0.19 5.29 -5.21
N VAL A 27 -1.35 5.11 -4.56
CA VAL A 27 -2.66 4.94 -5.21
C VAL A 27 -3.05 6.11 -6.15
N TYR A 28 -2.44 7.29 -5.98
CA TYR A 28 -2.84 8.53 -6.65
C TYR A 28 -2.25 8.72 -8.05
N ILE A 29 -1.07 8.14 -8.31
CA ILE A 29 -0.26 8.44 -9.51
C ILE A 29 -0.22 7.26 -10.46
N TRP A 30 -0.25 6.04 -9.93
CA TRP A 30 -0.09 4.83 -10.72
C TRP A 30 -1.04 4.71 -11.94
N PRO A 31 -2.32 5.19 -11.93
CA PRO A 31 -3.17 5.07 -13.11
C PRO A 31 -2.60 5.86 -14.29
N GLN A 32 -2.05 7.05 -14.02
CA GLN A 32 -1.39 7.85 -15.05
C GLN A 32 -0.12 7.16 -15.53
N THR A 33 0.73 6.69 -14.60
CA THR A 33 2.02 6.06 -14.96
C THR A 33 1.83 4.80 -15.81
N VAL A 34 0.88 3.93 -15.46
CA VAL A 34 0.62 2.70 -16.23
C VAL A 34 0.06 3.03 -17.62
N LEU A 35 -0.76 4.07 -17.76
CA LEU A 35 -1.27 4.52 -19.05
C LEU A 35 -0.18 5.15 -19.90
N THR A 36 0.73 5.93 -19.34
CA THR A 36 1.87 6.49 -20.07
C THR A 36 2.79 5.40 -20.61
N ASP A 37 3.06 4.36 -19.83
CA ASP A 37 4.03 3.32 -20.21
C ASP A 37 3.44 2.18 -21.04
N ALA A 38 2.19 1.79 -20.78
CA ALA A 38 1.53 0.68 -21.47
C ALA A 38 0.49 1.14 -22.52
N GLY A 39 0.01 2.37 -22.47
CA GLY A 39 -1.04 2.88 -23.35
C GLY A 39 -2.29 2.00 -23.33
N LEU A 40 -2.74 1.59 -24.51
CA LEU A 40 -3.90 0.69 -24.68
C LEU A 40 -3.69 -0.71 -24.06
N ASP A 41 -2.45 -1.11 -23.80
CA ASP A 41 -2.12 -2.39 -23.16
C ASP A 41 -2.15 -2.31 -21.61
N ALA A 42 -2.49 -1.15 -21.04
CA ALA A 42 -2.55 -0.95 -19.59
C ALA A 42 -3.44 -1.97 -18.82
N PRO A 43 -4.60 -2.44 -19.33
CA PRO A 43 -5.37 -3.48 -18.63
C PRO A 43 -4.55 -4.76 -18.43
N TRP A 44 -3.78 -5.16 -19.44
CA TRP A 44 -2.90 -6.33 -19.35
C TRP A 44 -1.73 -6.09 -18.38
N ALA A 45 -1.16 -4.88 -18.38
CA ALA A 45 -0.10 -4.51 -17.44
C ALA A 45 -0.58 -4.58 -15.98
N VAL A 46 -1.80 -4.09 -15.69
CA VAL A 46 -2.41 -4.15 -14.36
C VAL A 46 -2.64 -5.60 -13.93
N LEU A 47 -3.23 -6.44 -14.79
CA LEU A 47 -3.45 -7.85 -14.49
C LEU A 47 -2.15 -8.62 -14.29
N LEU A 48 -1.13 -8.33 -15.10
CA LEU A 48 0.20 -8.93 -14.95
C LEU A 48 0.83 -8.50 -13.62
N SER A 49 0.73 -7.21 -13.26
CA SER A 49 1.27 -6.68 -12.01
C SER A 49 0.65 -7.35 -10.78
N ILE A 50 -0.68 -7.52 -10.75
CA ILE A 50 -1.39 -8.25 -9.69
C ILE A 50 -0.94 -9.71 -9.65
N SER A 51 -0.83 -10.36 -10.81
CA SER A 51 -0.44 -11.77 -10.91
C SER A 51 0.98 -12.00 -10.39
N VAL A 52 1.91 -11.11 -10.75
CA VAL A 52 3.29 -11.12 -10.25
C VAL A 52 3.33 -10.85 -8.74
N ALA A 53 2.54 -9.90 -8.25
CA ALA A 53 2.45 -9.62 -6.81
C ALA A 53 1.96 -10.83 -6.00
N LEU A 54 0.96 -11.55 -6.50
CA LEU A 54 0.47 -12.79 -5.90
C LEU A 54 1.55 -13.89 -5.93
N ALA A 55 2.24 -14.06 -7.05
CA ALA A 55 3.33 -15.03 -7.18
C ALA A 55 4.49 -14.72 -6.22
N ILE A 56 4.93 -13.46 -6.14
CA ILE A 56 5.96 -13.00 -5.22
C ILE A 56 5.52 -13.21 -3.77
N THR A 57 4.28 -12.86 -3.41
CA THR A 57 3.74 -13.08 -2.06
C THR A 57 3.70 -14.57 -1.70
N TRP A 58 3.32 -15.43 -2.65
CA TRP A 58 3.36 -16.88 -2.45
C TRP A 58 4.78 -17.39 -2.21
N LEU A 59 5.76 -16.93 -3.00
CA LEU A 59 7.18 -17.28 -2.83
C LEU A 59 7.74 -16.77 -1.49
N GLN A 60 7.45 -15.50 -1.15
CA GLN A 60 7.90 -14.87 0.09
C GLN A 60 7.38 -15.60 1.34
N THR A 61 6.19 -16.18 1.29
CA THR A 61 5.60 -16.90 2.43
C THR A 61 6.02 -18.37 2.53
N LEU A 62 6.63 -18.95 1.48
CA LEU A 62 7.25 -20.28 1.55
C LEU A 62 8.53 -20.28 2.41
N TRP A 63 9.26 -19.17 2.39
CA TRP A 63 10.54 -19.05 3.07
C TRP A 63 10.43 -19.07 4.61
N PRO A 64 9.52 -18.30 5.25
CA PRO A 64 9.30 -18.34 6.68
C PRO A 64 8.85 -19.70 7.23
N ALA A 65 8.18 -20.52 6.42
CA ALA A 65 7.79 -21.88 6.82
C ALA A 65 9.00 -22.81 7.07
N LYS A 66 10.18 -22.47 6.55
CA LYS A 66 11.41 -23.27 6.64
C LYS A 66 12.50 -22.61 7.49
N THR A 67 12.22 -21.46 8.10
CA THR A 67 13.20 -20.70 8.89
C THR A 67 12.69 -20.43 10.29
N THR A 68 13.62 -20.23 11.22
CA THR A 68 13.34 -19.83 12.59
C THR A 68 13.52 -18.31 12.74
N GLY A 69 12.78 -17.70 13.66
CA GLY A 69 12.86 -16.26 13.93
C GLY A 69 11.52 -15.54 13.86
N MET A 70 11.39 -14.47 14.67
CA MET A 70 10.15 -13.67 14.74
C MET A 70 10.15 -12.50 13.75
N THR A 71 11.30 -12.10 13.22
CA THR A 71 11.46 -10.97 12.30
C THR A 71 12.07 -11.42 10.98
N GLU A 72 11.87 -10.67 9.90
CA GLU A 72 12.55 -10.94 8.63
C GLU A 72 14.07 -10.99 8.81
N PHE A 73 14.64 -10.02 9.53
CA PHE A 73 16.06 -9.95 9.77
C PHE A 73 16.62 -11.20 10.46
N ARG A 74 15.95 -11.73 11.48
CA ARG A 74 16.38 -13.00 12.10
C ARG A 74 16.25 -14.18 11.16
N ARG A 75 15.19 -14.24 10.36
CA ARG A 75 15.00 -15.30 9.36
C ARG A 75 16.09 -15.27 8.29
N MET A 76 16.58 -14.08 7.93
CA MET A 76 17.72 -13.92 7.01
C MET A 76 19.00 -14.60 7.52
N GLN A 77 19.18 -14.79 8.83
CA GLN A 77 20.35 -15.51 9.35
C GLN A 77 20.48 -16.93 8.78
N ALA A 78 19.36 -17.62 8.57
CA ALA A 78 19.36 -19.00 8.07
C ALA A 78 19.78 -19.10 6.59
N VAL A 79 19.58 -18.03 5.81
CA VAL A 79 19.86 -18.03 4.36
C VAL A 79 21.16 -17.30 4.04
N TRP A 80 21.37 -16.14 4.65
CA TRP A 80 22.46 -15.23 4.32
C TRP A 80 23.59 -15.23 5.35
N GLY A 81 23.37 -15.80 6.54
CA GLY A 81 24.36 -15.80 7.61
C GLY A 81 24.86 -14.39 7.93
N TRP A 82 26.17 -14.16 7.79
CA TRP A 82 26.79 -12.85 7.99
C TRP A 82 26.36 -11.80 6.95
N ALA A 83 25.99 -12.21 5.73
CA ALA A 83 25.58 -11.32 4.65
C ALA A 83 24.17 -10.74 4.84
N ARG A 84 23.44 -11.14 5.90
CA ARG A 84 22.10 -10.62 6.20
C ARG A 84 22.06 -9.10 6.36
N TRP A 85 23.12 -8.49 6.91
CA TRP A 85 23.19 -7.04 7.14
C TRP A 85 23.27 -6.26 5.83
N PRO A 86 24.25 -6.53 4.93
CA PRO A 86 24.26 -5.93 3.61
C PRO A 86 22.94 -6.10 2.83
N VAL A 87 22.34 -7.29 2.87
CA VAL A 87 21.07 -7.57 2.18
C VAL A 87 19.93 -6.75 2.78
N PHE A 88 19.78 -6.75 4.11
CA PHE A 88 18.76 -5.96 4.80
C PHE A 88 18.93 -4.46 4.56
N LEU A 89 20.16 -3.93 4.64
CA LEU A 89 20.44 -2.52 4.39
C LEU A 89 20.18 -2.13 2.94
N ALA A 90 20.47 -3.00 1.97
CA ALA A 90 20.13 -2.77 0.57
C ALA A 90 18.60 -2.70 0.36
N THR A 91 17.85 -3.60 1.00
CA THR A 91 16.38 -3.56 0.99
C THR A 91 15.84 -2.30 1.65
N ALA A 92 16.34 -1.93 2.84
CA ALA A 92 15.96 -0.71 3.53
C ALA A 92 16.30 0.55 2.74
N ALA A 93 17.45 0.56 2.05
CA ALA A 93 17.85 1.66 1.15
C ALA A 93 16.97 1.79 -0.09
N LEU A 94 16.21 0.76 -0.44
CA LEU A 94 15.17 0.85 -1.48
C LEU A 94 13.84 1.35 -0.89
N TYR A 95 13.43 0.81 0.25
CA TYR A 95 12.09 1.03 0.81
C TYR A 95 11.96 2.40 1.48
N VAL A 96 12.95 2.82 2.27
CA VAL A 96 12.89 4.10 3.00
C VAL A 96 12.81 5.31 2.06
N PRO A 97 13.61 5.41 0.98
CA PRO A 97 13.46 6.50 0.03
C PRO A 97 12.13 6.47 -0.72
N LEU A 98 11.57 5.29 -0.98
CA LEU A 98 10.25 5.17 -1.60
C LEU A 98 9.14 5.68 -0.67
N ASP A 99 9.16 5.29 0.60
CA ASP A 99 8.23 5.80 1.62
C ASP A 99 8.34 7.32 1.76
N ALA A 100 9.55 7.86 1.73
CA ALA A 100 9.80 9.30 1.72
C ALA A 100 9.27 9.97 0.45
N ALA A 101 9.40 9.34 -0.71
CA ALA A 101 8.85 9.82 -1.97
C ALA A 101 7.31 9.86 -1.93
N PHE A 102 6.65 8.82 -1.41
CA PHE A 102 5.19 8.83 -1.21
C PHE A 102 4.74 9.95 -0.28
N LEU A 103 5.45 10.16 0.82
CA LEU A 103 5.16 11.27 1.73
C LEU A 103 5.33 12.64 1.04
N ALA A 104 6.39 12.80 0.24
CA ALA A 104 6.63 14.04 -0.50
C ALA A 104 5.53 14.30 -1.55
N LEU A 105 5.19 13.29 -2.34
CA LEU A 105 4.13 13.34 -3.36
C LEU A 105 2.76 13.63 -2.74
N PHE A 106 2.46 13.01 -1.60
CA PHE A 106 1.23 13.29 -0.87
C PHE A 106 1.20 14.71 -0.29
N SER A 107 2.33 15.20 0.23
CA SER A 107 2.46 16.57 0.70
C SER A 107 2.26 17.58 -0.44
N GLN A 108 2.79 17.27 -1.63
CA GLN A 108 2.57 18.05 -2.85
C GLN A 108 1.08 18.08 -3.23
N LEU A 109 0.41 16.93 -3.25
CA LEU A 109 -1.02 16.83 -3.51
C LEU A 109 -1.83 17.72 -2.55
N LEU A 110 -1.57 17.64 -1.24
CA LEU A 110 -2.28 18.45 -0.24
C LEU A 110 -2.04 19.96 -0.44
N HIS A 111 -0.80 20.36 -0.70
CA HIS A 111 -0.44 21.75 -0.94
C HIS A 111 -1.11 22.30 -2.21
N GLN A 112 -1.04 21.57 -3.32
CA GLN A 112 -1.54 22.03 -4.61
C GLN A 112 -3.08 22.10 -4.64
N LEU A 113 -3.77 21.11 -4.06
CA LEU A 113 -5.21 20.97 -4.22
C LEU A 113 -6.03 21.55 -3.06
N TYR A 114 -5.49 21.60 -1.84
CA TYR A 114 -6.26 21.94 -0.65
C TYR A 114 -5.68 23.10 0.17
N TYR A 115 -4.35 23.22 0.26
CA TYR A 115 -3.68 24.10 1.21
C TYR A 115 -2.51 24.89 0.60
N ARG A 116 -2.81 25.71 -0.40
CA ARG A 116 -1.82 26.45 -1.20
C ARG A 116 -0.88 27.37 -0.40
N TYR A 117 -1.30 27.81 0.78
CA TYR A 117 -0.49 28.70 1.64
C TYR A 117 0.31 27.96 2.72
N THR A 118 0.10 26.66 2.89
CA THR A 118 0.81 25.85 3.87
C THR A 118 2.07 25.26 3.23
N PRO A 119 3.27 25.43 3.81
CA PRO A 119 4.49 24.92 3.19
C PRO A 119 4.53 23.38 3.20
N LEU A 120 5.12 22.78 2.15
CA LEU A 120 5.17 21.33 1.96
C LEU A 120 5.75 20.57 3.17
N TRP A 121 6.81 21.10 3.78
CA TRP A 121 7.48 20.47 4.91
C TRP A 121 6.56 20.31 6.13
N PHE A 122 5.55 21.17 6.29
CA PHE A 122 4.62 21.09 7.40
C PHE A 122 3.79 19.79 7.36
N PHE A 123 3.32 19.40 6.18
CA PHE A 123 2.61 18.13 5.99
C PHE A 123 3.52 16.94 6.28
N ALA A 124 4.72 16.94 5.72
CA ALA A 124 5.70 15.88 5.91
C ALA A 124 6.06 15.70 7.39
N VAL A 125 6.41 16.78 8.10
CA VAL A 125 6.77 16.74 9.53
C VAL A 125 5.59 16.26 10.38
N THR A 126 4.38 16.74 10.11
CA THR A 126 3.18 16.33 10.87
C THR A 126 2.92 14.84 10.71
N VAL A 127 2.99 14.32 9.48
CA VAL A 127 2.83 12.89 9.20
C VAL A 127 3.95 12.08 9.87
N LEU A 128 5.21 12.51 9.79
CA LEU A 128 6.34 11.83 10.43
C LEU A 128 6.21 11.76 11.95
N LEU A 129 5.75 12.84 12.60
CA LEU A 129 5.52 12.86 14.04
C LEU A 129 4.41 11.87 14.44
N MET A 130 3.31 11.85 13.69
CA MET A 130 2.21 10.91 13.92
C MET A 130 2.63 9.46 13.68
N VAL A 131 3.36 9.19 12.59
CA VAL A 131 3.92 7.87 12.25
C VAL A 131 4.88 7.41 13.34
N GLY A 132 5.80 8.26 13.77
CA GLY A 132 6.76 7.94 14.84
C GLY A 132 6.06 7.65 16.17
N TRP A 133 5.02 8.42 16.50
CA TRP A 133 4.20 8.18 17.69
C TRP A 133 3.43 6.85 17.60
N LEU A 134 2.72 6.58 16.50
CA LEU A 134 1.96 5.35 16.31
C LEU A 134 2.87 4.11 16.25
N ALA A 135 3.97 4.18 15.50
CA ALA A 135 4.92 3.08 15.34
C ALA A 135 5.70 2.79 16.63
N GLY A 136 5.76 3.73 17.57
CA GLY A 136 6.34 3.53 18.90
C GLY A 136 5.51 2.63 19.83
N HIS A 137 4.27 2.29 19.46
CA HIS A 137 3.38 1.43 20.24
C HIS A 137 3.51 -0.06 19.86
N SER A 138 2.80 -0.93 20.58
CA SER A 138 2.79 -2.38 20.30
C SER A 138 2.09 -2.71 18.98
N LEU A 139 2.43 -3.86 18.38
CA LEU A 139 1.77 -4.35 17.16
C LEU A 139 0.25 -4.41 17.30
N THR A 140 -0.26 -4.90 18.43
CA THR A 140 -1.71 -4.94 18.69
C THR A 140 -2.34 -3.56 18.64
N TYR A 141 -1.66 -2.53 19.14
CA TYR A 141 -2.16 -1.16 19.09
C TYR A 141 -2.23 -0.65 17.64
N VAL A 142 -1.16 -0.85 16.86
CA VAL A 142 -1.12 -0.49 15.44
C VAL A 142 -2.20 -1.25 14.66
N ALA A 143 -2.33 -2.56 14.87
CA ALA A 143 -3.32 -3.41 14.22
C ALA A 143 -4.76 -3.03 14.57
N ARG A 144 -5.04 -2.60 15.80
CA ARG A 144 -6.37 -2.08 16.19
C ARG A 144 -6.69 -0.76 15.50
N ASN A 145 -5.71 0.13 15.33
CA ASN A 145 -5.90 1.35 14.56
C ASN A 145 -6.21 1.02 13.10
N VAL A 146 -5.47 0.10 12.49
CA VAL A 146 -5.78 -0.39 11.14
C VAL A 146 -7.17 -1.00 11.09
N GLN A 147 -7.55 -1.83 12.07
CA GLN A 147 -8.85 -2.48 12.12
C GLN A 147 -10.01 -1.47 12.21
N LEU A 148 -9.82 -0.35 12.91
CA LEU A 148 -10.82 0.72 13.02
C LEU A 148 -10.93 1.52 11.72
N TRP A 149 -9.80 1.96 11.17
CA TRP A 149 -9.78 2.92 10.07
C TRP A 149 -9.93 2.27 8.70
N PHE A 150 -9.42 1.05 8.51
CA PHE A 150 -9.45 0.39 7.20
C PHE A 150 -10.87 0.22 6.65
N PRO A 151 -11.88 -0.27 7.42
CA PRO A 151 -13.24 -0.36 6.92
C PRO A 151 -13.83 1.01 6.55
N LEU A 152 -13.49 2.08 7.29
CA LEU A 152 -13.95 3.44 6.98
C LEU A 152 -13.32 3.97 5.68
N ILE A 153 -12.02 3.70 5.48
CA ILE A 153 -11.31 4.04 4.24
C ILE A 153 -11.94 3.31 3.05
N ILE A 154 -12.15 1.99 3.16
CA ILE A 154 -12.76 1.21 2.08
C ILE A 154 -14.22 1.63 1.85
N ALA A 155 -15.02 1.83 2.90
CA ALA A 155 -16.41 2.25 2.76
C ALA A 155 -16.53 3.62 2.10
N SER A 156 -15.69 4.59 2.50
CA SER A 156 -15.66 5.90 1.85
C SER A 156 -15.24 5.80 0.39
N PHE A 157 -14.19 5.03 0.08
CA PHE A 157 -13.76 4.78 -1.30
C PHE A 157 -14.89 4.15 -2.15
N LEU A 158 -15.52 3.08 -1.68
CA LEU A 158 -16.60 2.40 -2.39
C LEU A 158 -17.83 3.30 -2.58
N PHE A 159 -18.15 4.12 -1.58
CA PHE A 159 -19.20 5.12 -1.69
C PHE A 159 -18.92 6.09 -2.86
N LEU A 160 -17.70 6.60 -2.97
CA LEU A 160 -17.30 7.53 -4.03
C LEU A 160 -17.24 6.86 -5.40
N VAL A 161 -16.77 5.62 -5.47
CA VAL A 161 -16.84 4.80 -6.69
C VAL A 161 -18.30 4.69 -7.13
N PHE A 162 -19.22 4.34 -6.22
CA PHE A 162 -20.64 4.25 -6.51
C PHE A 162 -21.21 5.58 -7.04
N MET A 163 -20.85 6.70 -6.41
CA MET A 163 -21.26 8.03 -6.90
C MET A 163 -20.71 8.34 -8.30
N ALA A 164 -19.50 7.89 -8.59
CA ALA A 164 -18.83 8.15 -9.86
C ALA A 164 -19.31 7.25 -11.01
N LEU A 165 -20.05 6.16 -10.74
CA LEU A 165 -20.57 5.27 -11.79
C LEU A 165 -21.43 6.02 -12.82
N GLY A 166 -22.18 7.03 -12.39
CA GLY A 166 -22.99 7.87 -13.30
C GLY A 166 -22.18 8.74 -14.27
N HIS A 167 -20.85 8.83 -14.09
CA HIS A 167 -19.94 9.60 -14.92
C HIS A 167 -19.13 8.74 -15.89
N PHE A 168 -19.37 7.43 -15.96
CA PHE A 168 -18.70 6.56 -16.91
C PHE A 168 -19.16 6.89 -18.34
N ARG A 169 -18.22 7.31 -19.19
CA ARG A 169 -18.46 7.69 -20.59
C ARG A 169 -17.69 6.81 -21.56
N GLU A 170 -16.52 6.33 -21.15
CA GLU A 170 -15.54 5.65 -21.99
C GLU A 170 -15.46 4.15 -21.67
N ILE A 171 -16.61 3.47 -21.59
CA ILE A 171 -16.67 2.03 -21.26
C ILE A 171 -15.91 1.19 -22.29
N ALA A 172 -15.93 1.61 -23.56
CA ALA A 172 -15.20 0.94 -24.63
C ALA A 172 -13.68 0.87 -24.37
N ALA A 173 -13.12 1.88 -23.69
CA ALA A 173 -11.69 1.95 -23.37
C ALA A 173 -11.27 1.02 -22.22
N LEU A 174 -12.23 0.40 -21.52
CA LEU A 174 -11.95 -0.63 -20.51
C LEU A 174 -11.60 -1.98 -21.13
N HIS A 175 -11.97 -2.19 -22.40
CA HIS A 175 -11.64 -3.43 -23.08
C HIS A 175 -10.13 -3.50 -23.36
N PRO A 176 -9.48 -4.63 -23.02
CA PRO A 176 -8.07 -4.81 -23.36
C PRO A 176 -7.85 -4.74 -24.87
N ALA A 177 -6.71 -4.20 -25.27
CA ALA A 177 -6.30 -4.19 -26.67
C ALA A 177 -6.29 -5.62 -27.25
N SER A 178 -6.84 -5.77 -28.45
CA SER A 178 -6.86 -7.04 -29.19
C SER A 178 -5.47 -7.45 -29.68
N VAL A 179 -4.60 -6.46 -29.92
CA VAL A 179 -3.20 -6.68 -30.31
C VAL A 179 -2.32 -6.48 -29.08
N ILE A 180 -1.83 -7.58 -28.53
CA ILE A 180 -1.00 -7.60 -27.32
C ILE A 180 0.43 -7.22 -27.66
N ARG A 181 0.94 -6.16 -27.02
CA ARG A 181 2.36 -5.77 -27.13
C ARG A 181 3.08 -6.03 -25.81
N VAL A 182 3.98 -7.01 -25.82
CA VAL A 182 4.66 -7.49 -24.60
C VAL A 182 5.51 -6.39 -23.94
N VAL A 183 6.23 -5.58 -24.72
CA VAL A 183 7.14 -4.56 -24.17
C VAL A 183 6.39 -3.46 -23.41
N PRO A 184 5.33 -2.81 -23.97
CA PRO A 184 4.49 -1.88 -23.21
C PRO A 184 3.90 -2.50 -21.93
N ILE A 185 3.43 -3.76 -21.99
CA ILE A 185 2.87 -4.46 -20.83
C ILE A 185 3.92 -4.62 -19.73
N ALA A 186 5.12 -5.04 -20.08
CA ALA A 186 6.22 -5.19 -19.13
C ALA A 186 6.63 -3.85 -18.52
N LYS A 187 6.68 -2.77 -19.32
CA LYS A 187 6.95 -1.41 -18.81
C LYS A 187 5.89 -0.96 -17.82
N GLY A 188 4.61 -1.10 -18.16
CA GLY A 188 3.51 -0.75 -17.25
C GLY A 188 3.53 -1.58 -15.96
N MET A 189 3.84 -2.87 -16.03
CA MET A 189 4.00 -3.73 -14.84
C MET A 189 5.15 -3.27 -13.94
N VAL A 190 6.28 -2.90 -14.55
CA VAL A 190 7.40 -2.30 -13.80
C VAL A 190 6.93 -0.97 -13.23
N ALA A 191 6.29 -0.08 -13.99
CA ALA A 191 5.81 1.21 -13.49
C ALA A 191 4.94 1.11 -12.22
N THR A 192 4.24 -0.02 -12.01
CA THR A 192 3.40 -0.27 -10.84
C THR A 192 4.03 -1.21 -9.79
N TRP A 193 5.31 -1.58 -9.94
CA TRP A 193 6.00 -2.54 -9.06
C TRP A 193 5.97 -2.12 -7.58
N TYR A 194 6.10 -0.82 -7.34
CA TYR A 194 6.17 -0.23 -6.00
C TYR A 194 4.88 -0.41 -5.19
N LEU A 195 3.74 -0.65 -5.85
CA LEU A 195 2.45 -0.88 -5.18
C LEU A 195 2.44 -2.18 -4.36
N TRP A 196 3.38 -3.09 -4.66
CA TRP A 196 3.41 -4.47 -4.18
C TRP A 196 4.60 -4.78 -3.26
N MET A 197 5.21 -3.76 -2.68
CA MET A 197 6.31 -3.93 -1.72
C MET A 197 5.83 -4.09 -0.27
N GLN A 198 5.22 -5.24 0.05
CA GLN A 198 4.75 -5.55 1.42
C GLN A 198 5.43 -6.78 2.03
N GLY A 199 6.46 -7.32 1.39
CA GLY A 199 7.12 -8.57 1.82
C GLY A 199 7.59 -8.52 3.28
N GLU A 200 8.20 -7.40 3.68
CA GLU A 200 8.72 -7.22 5.04
C GLU A 200 7.60 -7.20 6.08
N VAL A 201 6.49 -6.54 5.75
CA VAL A 201 5.29 -6.52 6.60
C VAL A 201 4.72 -7.93 6.73
N ILE A 202 4.56 -8.67 5.64
CA ILE A 202 4.00 -10.03 5.66
C ILE A 202 4.87 -10.97 6.50
N VAL A 203 6.18 -10.97 6.28
CA VAL A 203 7.11 -11.90 6.96
C VAL A 203 7.26 -11.54 8.44
N THR A 204 7.36 -10.25 8.76
CA THR A 204 7.59 -9.80 10.13
C THR A 204 6.32 -9.83 10.97
N VAL A 205 5.18 -9.40 10.41
CA VAL A 205 3.90 -9.41 11.14
C VAL A 205 3.31 -10.83 11.18
N GLY A 206 3.51 -11.64 10.13
CA GLY A 206 2.96 -12.99 10.02
C GLY A 206 3.41 -13.95 11.12
N SER A 207 4.61 -13.76 11.67
CA SER A 207 5.13 -14.53 12.82
C SER A 207 4.43 -14.21 14.15
N HIS A 208 3.70 -13.09 14.22
CA HIS A 208 3.02 -12.59 15.43
C HIS A 208 1.51 -12.83 15.39
N VAL A 209 1.03 -13.64 14.45
CA VAL A 209 -0.39 -14.03 14.38
C VAL A 209 -0.63 -15.23 15.29
N ARG A 210 -1.64 -15.13 16.14
CA ARG A 210 -1.96 -16.16 17.15
C ARG A 210 -2.29 -17.50 16.50
N ASP A 211 -1.67 -18.58 16.99
CA ASP A 211 -1.99 -19.99 16.69
C ASP A 211 -2.26 -20.24 15.19
N THR A 212 -1.37 -19.74 14.34
CA THR A 212 -1.55 -19.76 12.88
C THR A 212 -0.31 -20.27 12.19
N SER A 213 -0.47 -21.29 11.34
CA SER A 213 0.64 -21.84 10.56
C SER A 213 1.01 -20.93 9.39
N TRP A 214 2.24 -21.00 8.89
CA TRP A 214 2.66 -20.24 7.71
C TRP A 214 1.84 -20.56 6.45
N THR A 215 1.29 -21.78 6.35
CA THR A 215 0.31 -22.12 5.33
C THR A 215 -0.92 -21.24 5.44
N GLN A 216 -1.47 -21.04 6.64
CA GLN A 216 -2.62 -20.15 6.85
C GLN A 216 -2.24 -18.68 6.63
N ILE A 217 -1.08 -18.22 7.13
CA ILE A 217 -0.56 -16.86 6.90
C ILE A 217 -0.51 -16.55 5.40
N ARG A 218 0.02 -17.48 4.60
CA ARG A 218 0.06 -17.35 3.14
C ARG A 218 -1.32 -17.15 2.53
N HIS A 219 -2.34 -17.91 2.94
CA HIS A 219 -3.68 -17.73 2.40
C HIS A 219 -4.23 -16.34 2.74
N TRP A 220 -4.03 -15.85 3.97
CA TRP A 220 -4.47 -14.51 4.38
C TRP A 220 -3.70 -13.39 3.67
N ALA A 221 -2.39 -13.56 3.47
CA ALA A 221 -1.56 -12.62 2.74
C ALA A 221 -1.97 -12.53 1.26
N LEU A 222 -2.16 -13.69 0.60
CA LEU A 222 -2.66 -13.74 -0.77
C LEU A 222 -4.07 -13.15 -0.90
N ALA A 223 -4.95 -13.41 0.07
CA ALA A 223 -6.28 -12.80 0.10
C ALA A 223 -6.21 -11.27 0.23
N ALA A 224 -5.31 -10.74 1.07
CA ALA A 224 -5.11 -9.30 1.22
C ALA A 224 -4.56 -8.65 -0.05
N VAL A 225 -3.58 -9.27 -0.70
CA VAL A 225 -3.00 -8.81 -1.98
C VAL A 225 -4.04 -8.89 -3.10
N ALA A 226 -4.82 -9.98 -3.18
CA ALA A 226 -5.89 -10.13 -4.16
C ALA A 226 -7.01 -9.10 -3.94
N PHE A 227 -7.39 -8.85 -2.68
CA PHE A 227 -8.36 -7.81 -2.33
C PHE A 227 -7.88 -6.44 -2.83
N GLN A 228 -6.63 -6.09 -2.58
CA GLN A 228 -6.05 -4.83 -3.05
C GLN A 228 -5.87 -4.77 -4.57
N GLY A 229 -5.58 -5.91 -5.22
CA GLY A 229 -5.63 -6.03 -6.67
C GLY A 229 -7.01 -5.73 -7.24
N ALA A 230 -8.09 -6.19 -6.58
CA ALA A 230 -9.44 -5.82 -6.97
C ALA A 230 -9.69 -4.31 -6.82
N ILE A 231 -9.21 -3.68 -5.75
CA ILE A 231 -9.29 -2.22 -5.57
C ILE A 231 -8.54 -1.48 -6.69
N ILE A 232 -7.34 -1.93 -7.07
CA ILE A 232 -6.59 -1.38 -8.21
C ILE A 232 -7.38 -1.50 -9.52
N VAL A 233 -7.98 -2.65 -9.80
CA VAL A 233 -8.82 -2.83 -10.99
C VAL A 233 -10.02 -1.87 -10.98
N VAL A 234 -10.67 -1.69 -9.83
CA VAL A 234 -11.76 -0.72 -9.68
C VAL A 234 -11.27 0.72 -9.94
N ILE A 235 -10.11 1.09 -9.42
CA ILE A 235 -9.51 2.42 -9.67
C ILE A 235 -9.18 2.59 -11.15
N TYR A 236 -8.57 1.59 -11.80
CA TYR A 236 -8.30 1.63 -13.24
C TYR A 236 -9.59 1.85 -14.02
N ALA A 237 -10.62 1.05 -13.73
CA ALA A 237 -11.90 1.12 -14.41
C ALA A 237 -12.59 2.46 -14.19
N LEU A 238 -12.50 3.00 -12.98
CA LEU A 238 -13.01 4.34 -12.65
C LEU A 238 -12.27 5.43 -13.45
N VAL A 239 -10.94 5.40 -13.46
CA VAL A 239 -10.11 6.41 -14.14
C VAL A 239 -10.35 6.37 -15.65
N VAL A 240 -10.16 5.21 -16.27
CA VAL A 240 -10.28 5.06 -17.72
C VAL A 240 -11.74 5.16 -18.17
N GLY A 241 -12.68 4.60 -17.42
CA GLY A 241 -14.11 4.66 -17.76
C GLY A 241 -14.70 6.06 -17.66
N THR A 242 -14.17 6.92 -16.77
CA THR A 242 -14.64 8.30 -16.61
C THR A 242 -13.92 9.29 -17.52
N LEU A 243 -12.60 9.20 -17.62
CA LEU A 243 -11.77 10.20 -18.31
C LEU A 243 -11.34 9.78 -19.72
N GLY A 244 -11.32 8.48 -20.00
CA GLY A 244 -10.64 7.92 -21.16
C GLY A 244 -9.11 7.91 -21.00
N PRO A 245 -8.40 7.07 -21.77
CA PRO A 245 -6.96 6.87 -21.62
C PRO A 245 -6.14 8.11 -21.98
N ALA A 246 -6.56 8.88 -22.98
CA ALA A 246 -5.83 10.05 -23.51
C ALA A 246 -5.95 11.32 -22.65
N LEU A 247 -6.89 11.36 -21.71
CA LEU A 247 -6.95 12.43 -20.71
C LEU A 247 -6.28 11.96 -19.41
N ALA A 248 -6.49 10.71 -19.03
CA ALA A 248 -5.93 10.13 -17.82
C ALA A 248 -4.40 10.05 -17.81
N ASP A 249 -3.74 9.92 -18.98
CA ASP A 249 -2.28 9.93 -19.09
C ASP A 249 -1.65 11.34 -18.92
N THR A 250 -2.43 12.40 -19.14
CA THR A 250 -1.98 13.80 -18.99
C THR A 250 -2.19 14.36 -17.58
N LEU A 251 -3.04 13.74 -16.77
CA LEU A 251 -3.39 14.21 -15.43
C LEU A 251 -2.48 13.58 -14.38
N GLU A 252 -1.76 14.39 -13.61
CA GLU A 252 -0.90 13.91 -12.52
C GLU A 252 -1.70 13.15 -11.42
N TRP A 253 -2.94 13.58 -11.17
CA TRP A 253 -3.79 13.07 -10.08
C TRP A 253 -5.18 12.66 -10.59
N PRO A 254 -5.30 11.68 -11.52
CA PRO A 254 -6.53 11.44 -12.27
C PRO A 254 -7.70 11.01 -11.36
N LEU A 255 -7.42 10.17 -10.35
CA LEU A 255 -8.43 9.73 -9.39
C LEU A 255 -8.96 10.91 -8.55
N VAL A 256 -8.07 11.82 -8.15
CA VAL A 256 -8.42 13.00 -7.36
C VAL A 256 -9.27 13.96 -8.17
N TYR A 257 -8.90 14.15 -9.44
CA TYR A 257 -9.64 14.98 -10.39
C TYR A 257 -11.08 14.48 -10.56
N ILE A 258 -11.29 13.18 -10.75
CA ILE A 258 -12.64 12.60 -10.87
C ILE A 258 -13.46 12.96 -9.64
N PHE A 259 -12.91 12.72 -8.47
CA PHE A 259 -13.65 12.90 -7.24
C PHE A 259 -13.85 14.36 -6.83
N SER A 260 -12.94 15.28 -7.20
CA SER A 260 -13.13 16.72 -6.99
C SER A 260 -14.25 17.30 -7.83
N ASN A 261 -14.59 16.64 -8.94
CA ASN A 261 -15.66 17.05 -9.86
C ASN A 261 -17.01 16.36 -9.59
N LEU A 262 -17.09 15.48 -8.57
CA LEU A 262 -18.38 14.91 -8.15
C LEU A 262 -19.22 15.99 -7.44
N THR A 263 -20.22 16.51 -8.13
CA THR A 263 -21.24 17.39 -7.53
C THR A 263 -22.46 16.56 -7.16
N VAL A 264 -22.78 16.49 -5.86
CA VAL A 264 -24.00 15.84 -5.39
C VAL A 264 -25.07 16.91 -5.19
N ARG A 265 -26.05 16.97 -6.10
CA ARG A 265 -27.14 17.96 -5.99
C ARG A 265 -28.14 17.65 -4.85
N THR A 266 -28.11 16.45 -4.28
CA THR A 266 -29.18 15.91 -3.42
C THR A 266 -28.76 15.49 -2.02
N LEU A 267 -27.47 15.42 -1.69
CA LEU A 267 -26.98 15.05 -0.36
C LEU A 267 -26.42 16.28 0.36
N PHE A 268 -26.56 16.33 1.69
CA PHE A 268 -26.06 17.38 2.60
C PHE A 268 -24.53 17.61 2.56
N ILE A 269 -23.78 16.90 1.70
CA ILE A 269 -22.33 17.01 1.54
C ILE A 269 -22.05 17.84 0.28
N SER A 270 -21.71 19.11 0.47
CA SER A 270 -21.41 20.04 -0.62
C SER A 270 -20.10 19.72 -1.37
N ARG A 271 -19.19 18.95 -0.75
CA ARG A 271 -17.90 18.54 -1.35
C ARG A 271 -17.49 17.13 -0.87
N PRO A 272 -17.89 16.05 -1.57
CA PRO A 272 -17.49 14.69 -1.20
C PRO A 272 -15.96 14.49 -1.27
N SER A 273 -15.25 15.37 -1.99
CA SER A 273 -13.79 15.39 -2.09
C SER A 273 -13.06 15.55 -0.75
N ILE A 274 -13.70 16.07 0.31
CA ILE A 274 -13.09 16.15 1.64
C ILE A 274 -12.98 14.77 2.30
N LEU A 275 -13.96 13.88 2.09
CA LEU A 275 -13.95 12.54 2.68
C LEU A 275 -12.75 11.74 2.19
N ILE A 276 -12.41 11.95 0.92
CA ILE A 276 -11.26 11.34 0.26
C ILE A 276 -9.97 11.74 0.92
N VAL A 277 -9.77 13.04 1.09
CA VAL A 277 -8.54 13.57 1.71
C VAL A 277 -8.38 12.98 3.09
N VAL A 278 -9.43 12.97 3.90
CA VAL A 278 -9.37 12.43 5.27
C VAL A 278 -9.02 10.93 5.23
N SER A 279 -9.75 10.14 4.45
CA SER A 279 -9.50 8.70 4.34
C SER A 279 -8.10 8.39 3.84
N TRP A 280 -7.57 9.19 2.92
CA TRP A 280 -6.25 8.99 2.34
C TRP A 280 -5.11 9.47 3.23
N VAL A 281 -5.27 10.59 3.95
CA VAL A 281 -4.34 10.99 5.01
C VAL A 281 -4.19 9.85 6.01
N VAL A 282 -5.31 9.28 6.46
CA VAL A 282 -5.30 8.14 7.39
C VAL A 282 -4.68 6.90 6.75
N ALA A 283 -4.98 6.60 5.48
CA ALA A 283 -4.41 5.45 4.78
C ALA A 283 -2.88 5.54 4.69
N LEU A 284 -2.35 6.70 4.28
CA LEU A 284 -0.91 6.94 4.20
C LEU A 284 -0.25 6.89 5.59
N LEU A 285 -0.89 7.49 6.60
CA LEU A 285 -0.41 7.43 7.98
C LEU A 285 -0.25 5.98 8.47
N LEU A 286 -1.26 5.14 8.24
CA LEU A 286 -1.24 3.74 8.65
C LEU A 286 -0.23 2.90 7.84
N TYR A 287 -0.13 3.15 6.53
CA TYR A 287 0.88 2.55 5.66
C TYR A 287 2.30 2.83 6.18
N LEU A 288 2.65 4.11 6.36
CA LEU A 288 3.97 4.52 6.85
C LEU A 288 4.21 4.04 8.28
N THR A 289 3.19 4.03 9.14
CA THR A 289 3.27 3.48 10.50
C THR A 289 3.71 2.02 10.48
N LEU A 290 3.13 1.19 9.62
CA LEU A 290 3.49 -0.23 9.52
C LEU A 290 4.91 -0.42 8.99
N HIS A 291 5.31 0.34 7.99
CA HIS A 291 6.65 0.27 7.43
C HIS A 291 7.70 0.69 8.45
N VAL A 292 7.50 1.82 9.14
CA VAL A 292 8.40 2.27 10.21
C VAL A 292 8.42 1.30 11.39
N PHE A 293 7.26 0.74 11.78
CA PHE A 293 7.17 -0.26 12.85
C PHE A 293 8.01 -1.50 12.50
N VAL A 294 7.85 -2.03 11.29
CA VAL A 294 8.52 -3.24 10.83
C VAL A 294 10.03 -3.01 10.65
N LEU A 295 10.43 -1.88 10.06
CA LEU A 295 11.84 -1.47 9.98
C LEU A 295 12.47 -1.40 11.38
N THR A 296 11.76 -0.78 12.33
CA THR A 296 12.25 -0.61 13.71
C THR A 296 12.43 -1.94 14.42
N ILE A 297 11.47 -2.87 14.34
CA ILE A 297 11.59 -4.17 15.00
C ILE A 297 12.69 -5.03 14.37
N ASN A 298 12.86 -4.98 13.04
CA ASN A 298 13.96 -5.65 12.34
C ASN A 298 15.34 -5.09 12.77
N LEU A 299 15.47 -3.76 12.86
CA LEU A 299 16.70 -3.11 13.34
C LEU A 299 17.01 -3.42 14.80
N GLN A 300 16.00 -3.40 15.67
CA GLN A 300 16.17 -3.75 17.09
C GLN A 300 16.64 -5.19 17.28
N ASP A 301 16.11 -6.12 16.48
CA ASP A 301 16.54 -7.51 16.49
C ASP A 301 17.97 -7.65 15.96
N GLY A 302 18.33 -6.92 14.89
CA GLY A 302 19.69 -6.97 14.34
C GLY A 302 20.74 -6.41 15.28
N LEU A 303 20.46 -5.28 15.91
CA LEU A 303 21.35 -4.64 16.89
C LEU A 303 21.31 -5.30 18.28
N SER A 304 20.53 -6.38 18.43
CA SER A 304 20.36 -7.09 19.72
C SER A 304 19.88 -6.18 20.86
N LEU A 305 19.12 -5.13 20.52
CA LEU A 305 18.57 -4.16 21.47
C LEU A 305 17.28 -4.65 22.12
N SER A 306 16.68 -5.71 21.59
CA SER A 306 15.52 -6.40 22.19
C SER A 306 15.98 -7.35 23.31
N PRO A 307 15.43 -7.23 24.55
CA PRO A 307 15.70 -8.17 25.65
C PRO A 307 15.31 -9.62 25.33
N ARG A 308 14.61 -9.86 24.22
CA ARG A 308 14.03 -11.14 23.80
C ARG A 308 14.81 -11.79 22.65
N GLY A 309 16.06 -11.35 22.43
CA GLY A 309 17.10 -12.07 21.69
C GLY A 309 17.44 -13.46 22.23
N ARG A 310 17.06 -13.76 23.47
CA ARG A 310 17.38 -15.00 24.19
C ARG A 310 16.13 -15.84 24.44
N VAL A 311 15.58 -16.47 23.40
CA VAL A 311 14.90 -17.77 23.49
C VAL A 311 15.19 -18.52 22.20
#